data_AF-C7DHP7-F1
#
_entry.id   AF-C7DHP7-F1
#
_cell.length_a   1.000
_cell.length_b   1.000
_cell.length_c   1.000
_cell.angle_alpha   90.00
_cell.angle_beta   90.00
_cell.angle_gamma   90.00
#
_symmetry.space_group_name_H-M   'P 1'
#
loop_
_entity.id
_entity.type
_entity.pdbx_description
1 polymer ?
#
loop_
_entity_poly.entity_id
_entity_poly.type
_entity_poly.pdbx_seq_one_letter_code
_entity_poly.pdbx_strand_id
1 'polypeptide(L)'
;MGQMVESRVCDKKIKLSEREQLIIVEIGSDSIDSASGFVSYLSDVYGFSKSSVWYNLNRLKEIGVLDFATKDEPGKSLRLTAFGAGELKTLEKVKTALIEQFSEMFLNRDGQAAGHEAVYSDIRVLQSSMFNK
;
A
#
# COMPACT_ATOMS: atom_id res chain seq x y z
N MET A 1 -41.60 4.23 21.07
CA MET A 1 -41.18 4.89 19.82
C MET A 1 -39.66 4.95 19.81
N GLY A 2 -39.00 3.93 19.28
CA GLY A 2 -37.54 3.91 19.13
C GLY A 2 -37.19 4.39 17.73
N GLN A 3 -36.55 5.55 17.62
CA GLN A 3 -36.02 6.04 16.35
C GLN A 3 -34.84 5.14 15.93
N MET A 4 -35.03 4.38 14.85
CA MET A 4 -33.93 3.85 14.06
C MET A 4 -33.29 5.01 13.31
N VAL A 5 -32.05 5.35 13.68
CA VAL A 5 -31.22 6.29 12.92
C VAL A 5 -30.50 5.46 11.86
N GLU A 6 -31.04 5.45 10.65
CA GLU A 6 -30.33 4.94 9.48
C GLU A 6 -29.03 5.73 9.30
N SER A 7 -27.92 5.06 9.61
CA SER A 7 -26.60 5.56 9.30
C SER A 7 -26.44 5.49 7.78
N ARG A 8 -26.61 6.63 7.11
CA ARG A 8 -26.29 6.80 5.69
C ARG A 8 -24.80 6.56 5.52
N VAL A 9 -24.43 5.35 5.12
CA VAL A 9 -23.08 5.04 4.64
C VAL A 9 -22.94 5.80 3.32
N CYS A 10 -22.34 6.99 3.40
CA CYS A 10 -22.01 7.76 2.21
C CYS A 10 -20.95 6.98 1.41
N ASP A 11 -21.35 6.46 0.24
CA ASP A 11 -20.52 5.86 -0.81
C ASP A 11 -19.55 6.85 -1.47
N LYS A 12 -18.90 7.73 -0.69
CA LYS A 12 -17.83 8.59 -1.20
C LYS A 12 -16.56 7.76 -1.27
N LYS A 13 -16.26 7.26 -2.48
CA LYS A 13 -14.92 6.73 -2.80
C LYS A 13 -13.87 7.74 -2.37
N ILE A 14 -13.05 7.37 -1.39
CA ILE A 14 -11.99 8.23 -0.89
C ILE A 14 -10.91 8.30 -1.96
N LYS A 15 -10.54 9.53 -2.35
CA LYS A 15 -9.41 9.74 -3.26
C LYS A 15 -8.12 9.80 -2.46
N LEU A 16 -7.30 8.77 -2.62
CA LEU A 16 -5.95 8.68 -2.08
C LEU A 16 -4.97 9.31 -3.08
N SER A 17 -4.08 10.17 -2.60
CA SER A 17 -2.96 10.67 -3.40
C SER A 17 -1.93 9.56 -3.65
N GLU A 18 -1.06 9.73 -4.65
CA GLU A 18 -0.01 8.74 -4.98
C GLU A 18 0.90 8.44 -3.78
N ARG A 19 1.23 9.45 -2.96
CA ARG A 19 2.03 9.26 -1.75
C ARG A 19 1.31 8.44 -0.70
N GLU A 20 0.00 8.60 -0.57
CA GLU A 20 -0.81 7.83 0.38
C GLU A 20 -0.98 6.40 -0.07
N GLN A 21 -1.17 6.20 -1.38
CA GLN A 21 -1.19 4.86 -1.98
C GLN A 21 0.14 4.15 -1.76
N LEU A 22 1.27 4.84 -1.96
CA LEU A 22 2.60 4.30 -1.67
C LEU A 22 2.73 3.90 -0.20
N ILE A 23 2.32 4.77 0.74
CA ILE A 23 2.33 4.46 2.17
C ILE A 23 1.55 3.18 2.49
N ILE A 24 0.36 3.00 1.91
CA ILE A 24 -0.46 1.81 2.12
C ILE A 24 0.25 0.55 1.58
N VAL A 25 0.85 0.65 0.39
CA VAL A 25 1.59 -0.46 -0.23
C VAL A 25 2.81 -0.86 0.60
N GLU A 26 3.55 0.12 1.14
CA GLU A 26 4.73 -0.12 1.98
C GLU A 26 4.40 -0.72 3.35
N ILE A 27 3.23 -0.39 3.91
CA ILE A 27 2.75 -1.06 5.13
C ILE A 27 2.34 -2.51 4.79
N GLY A 28 1.73 -2.71 3.62
CA GLY A 28 1.28 -4.03 3.19
C GLY A 28 0.25 -4.63 4.15
N SER A 29 0.29 -5.96 4.29
CA SER A 29 -0.56 -6.68 5.26
C SER A 29 0.05 -6.79 6.66
N ASP A 30 1.24 -6.20 6.86
CA ASP A 30 2.02 -6.36 8.07
C ASP A 30 1.65 -5.31 9.13
N SER A 31 1.97 -5.64 10.39
CA SER A 31 1.98 -4.67 11.47
C SER A 31 3.39 -4.14 11.68
N ILE A 32 3.55 -2.83 11.66
CA ILE A 32 4.82 -2.17 11.89
C ILE A 32 4.89 -1.72 13.35
N ASP A 33 5.91 -2.17 14.08
CA ASP A 33 6.05 -1.94 15.52
C ASP A 33 6.07 -0.46 15.91
N SER A 34 6.62 0.40 15.03
CA SER A 34 6.79 1.82 15.32
C SER A 34 6.49 2.71 14.11
N ALA A 35 5.51 3.61 14.28
CA ALA A 35 5.21 4.64 13.30
C ALA A 35 6.40 5.60 13.08
N SER A 36 7.20 5.90 14.11
CA SER A 36 8.39 6.76 13.95
C SER A 36 9.53 6.06 13.20
N GLY A 37 9.64 4.74 13.37
CA GLY A 37 10.53 3.90 12.56
C GLY A 37 10.12 3.93 11.10
N PHE A 38 8.84 3.72 10.82
CA PHE A 38 8.28 3.79 9.46
C PHE A 38 8.46 5.17 8.80
N VAL A 39 8.25 6.25 9.56
CA VAL A 39 8.50 7.61 9.07
C VAL A 39 9.95 7.81 8.68
N SER A 40 10.89 7.28 9.46
CA SER A 40 12.31 7.38 9.14
C SER A 40 12.65 6.56 7.90
N TYR A 41 12.14 5.33 7.80
CA TYR A 41 12.25 4.50 6.61
C TYR A 41 11.78 5.23 5.34
N LEU A 42 10.57 5.80 5.33
CA LEU A 42 10.06 6.51 4.15
C LEU A 42 10.87 7.76 3.83
N SER A 43 11.39 8.44 4.85
CA SER A 43 12.25 9.60 4.66
C SER A 43 13.57 9.22 3.99
N ASP A 44 14.18 8.12 4.42
CA ASP A 44 15.49 7.68 3.96
C ASP A 44 15.41 7.02 2.57
N VAL A 45 14.36 6.23 2.30
CA VAL A 45 14.21 5.49 1.03
C VAL A 45 13.62 6.34 -0.08
N TYR A 46 12.59 7.14 0.22
CA TYR A 46 11.85 7.91 -0.78
C TYR A 46 12.20 9.41 -0.78
N GLY A 47 13.07 9.86 0.12
CA GLY A 47 13.49 11.27 0.22
C GLY A 47 12.39 12.20 0.72
N PHE A 48 11.32 11.67 1.33
CA PHE A 48 10.22 12.48 1.85
C PHE A 48 10.64 13.19 3.15
N SER A 49 10.14 14.40 3.37
CA SER A 49 10.34 15.05 4.67
C SER A 49 9.53 14.32 5.75
N LYS A 50 10.12 14.09 6.93
CA LYS A 50 9.44 13.41 8.05
C LYS A 50 8.11 14.06 8.41
N SER A 51 8.05 15.40 8.36
CA SER A 51 6.83 16.18 8.58
C SER A 51 5.72 15.85 7.56
N SER A 52 6.09 15.69 6.29
CA SER A 52 5.13 15.31 5.25
C SER A 52 4.65 13.87 5.44
N VAL A 53 5.52 12.94 5.83
CA VAL A 53 5.11 11.55 6.11
C VAL A 53 4.13 11.51 7.29
N TRP A 54 4.44 12.20 8.39
CA TRP A 54 3.53 12.32 9.52
C TRP A 54 2.18 12.91 9.15
N TYR A 55 2.17 13.95 8.32
CA TYR A 55 0.93 14.54 7.81
C TYR A 55 0.07 13.49 7.08
N ASN A 56 0.67 12.72 6.16
CA ASN A 56 -0.06 11.68 5.43
C ASN A 56 -0.54 10.56 6.36
N LEU A 57 0.27 10.10 7.32
CA LEU A 57 -0.15 9.08 8.29
C LEU A 57 -1.35 9.53 9.13
N ASN A 58 -1.31 10.78 9.64
CA ASN A 58 -2.41 11.34 10.41
C ASN A 58 -3.68 11.46 9.57
N ARG A 59 -3.57 11.99 8.34
CA ARG A 59 -4.71 12.06 7.42
C ARG A 59 -5.30 10.67 7.16
N LEU A 60 -4.46 9.67 6.87
CA LEU A 60 -4.89 8.29 6.63
C LEU A 60 -5.56 7.65 7.86
N LYS A 61 -5.11 7.99 9.08
CA LYS A 61 -5.78 7.59 10.32
C LYS A 61 -7.14 8.27 10.48
N GLU A 62 -7.23 9.57 10.21
CA GLU A 62 -8.49 10.34 10.29
C GLU A 62 -9.57 9.80 9.36
N ILE A 63 -9.20 9.36 8.15
CA ILE A 63 -10.13 8.72 7.21
C ILE A 63 -10.32 7.22 7.45
N GLY A 64 -9.75 6.66 8.52
CA GLY A 64 -9.95 5.28 8.95
C GLY A 64 -9.19 4.23 8.14
N VAL A 65 -8.18 4.60 7.35
CA VAL A 65 -7.33 3.67 6.60
C VAL A 65 -6.27 3.02 7.50
N LEU A 66 -5.71 3.79 8.43
CA LEU A 66 -4.64 3.34 9.33
C LEU A 66 -5.08 3.37 10.79
N ASP A 67 -4.49 2.48 11.60
CA ASP A 67 -4.50 2.57 13.05
C ASP A 67 -3.06 2.51 13.58
N PHE A 68 -2.72 3.42 14.49
CA PHE A 68 -1.42 3.49 15.18
C PHE A 68 -1.52 4.33 16.45
N ALA A 69 -0.58 4.15 17.38
CA ALA A 69 -0.48 4.94 18.60
C ALA A 69 -0.32 6.44 18.32
N THR A 70 -1.21 7.27 18.88
CA THR A 70 -0.93 8.70 19.05
C THR A 70 -0.14 8.90 20.35
N LYS A 71 0.37 10.11 20.59
CA LYS A 71 1.14 10.44 21.81
C LYS A 71 0.42 10.08 23.12
N ASP A 72 -0.91 9.98 23.07
CA ASP A 72 -1.77 9.73 24.22
C ASP A 72 -2.09 8.23 24.44
N GLU A 73 -1.71 7.35 23.51
CA GLU A 73 -1.91 5.89 23.58
C GLU A 73 -0.65 5.12 23.16
N PRO A 74 0.40 5.08 24.01
CA PRO A 74 1.62 4.35 23.67
C PRO A 74 1.36 2.83 23.55
N GLY A 75 2.05 2.17 22.62
CA GLY A 75 2.06 0.72 22.50
C GLY A 75 1.21 0.12 21.37
N LYS A 76 0.58 0.93 20.51
CA LYS A 76 -0.08 0.46 19.28
C LYS A 76 0.87 0.48 18.07
N SER A 77 1.06 -0.69 17.46
CA SER A 77 1.69 -0.84 16.14
C SER A 77 0.94 -0.07 15.06
N LEU A 78 1.67 0.42 14.05
CA LEU A 78 1.12 0.95 12.81
C LEU A 78 0.63 -0.19 11.92
N ARG A 79 -0.64 -0.15 11.53
CA ARG A 79 -1.26 -1.18 10.68
C ARG A 79 -2.40 -0.63 9.84
N LEU A 80 -2.76 -1.34 8.78
CA LEU A 80 -4.00 -1.09 8.05
C LEU A 80 -5.22 -1.48 8.91
N THR A 81 -6.31 -0.73 8.79
CA THR A 81 -7.62 -1.17 9.27
C THR A 81 -8.24 -2.17 8.28
N ALA A 82 -9.39 -2.74 8.61
CA ALA A 82 -10.16 -3.55 7.64
C ALA A 82 -10.50 -2.76 6.37
N PHE A 83 -10.76 -1.45 6.51
CA PHE A 83 -10.98 -0.56 5.38
C PHE A 83 -9.69 -0.35 4.58
N GLY A 84 -8.56 -0.04 5.24
CA GLY A 84 -7.27 0.11 4.58
C GLY A 84 -6.81 -1.15 3.83
N ALA A 85 -7.08 -2.34 4.38
CA ALA A 85 -6.79 -3.60 3.70
C ALA A 85 -7.64 -3.79 2.43
N GLY A 86 -8.85 -3.24 2.38
CA GLY A 86 -9.66 -3.18 1.16
C GLY A 86 -9.05 -2.27 0.08
N GLU A 87 -8.50 -1.13 0.50
CA GLU A 87 -7.78 -0.22 -0.39
C GLU A 87 -6.49 -0.85 -0.93
N LEU A 88 -5.70 -1.53 -0.08
CA LEU A 88 -4.50 -2.27 -0.51
C LEU A 88 -4.82 -3.26 -1.63
N LYS A 89 -5.87 -4.10 -1.45
CA LYS A 89 -6.30 -5.06 -2.49
C LYS A 89 -6.69 -4.38 -3.79
N THR A 90 -7.26 -3.18 -3.72
CA THR A 90 -7.62 -2.40 -4.91
C THR A 90 -6.37 -1.90 -5.61
N LEU A 91 -5.38 -1.41 -4.87
CA LEU A 91 -4.09 -0.97 -5.41
C LEU A 91 -3.30 -2.13 -6.04
N GLU A 92 -3.28 -3.30 -5.40
CA GLU A 92 -2.64 -4.50 -5.94
C GLU A 92 -3.25 -4.93 -7.27
N LYS A 93 -4.58 -4.89 -7.39
CA LYS A 93 -5.27 -5.17 -8.67
C LYS A 93 -4.89 -4.18 -9.76
N VAL A 94 -4.84 -2.89 -9.42
CA VAL A 94 -4.43 -1.84 -10.37
C VAL A 94 -2.97 -2.06 -10.81
N LYS A 95 -2.08 -2.38 -9.87
CA LYS A 95 -0.68 -2.73 -10.17
C LYS A 95 -0.57 -3.92 -11.11
N THR A 96 -1.29 -5.01 -10.83
CA THR A 96 -1.28 -6.21 -11.68
C THR A 96 -1.80 -5.90 -13.08
N ALA A 97 -2.94 -5.20 -13.19
CA ALA A 97 -3.49 -4.82 -14.49
C ALA A 97 -2.53 -3.95 -15.32
N LEU A 98 -1.80 -3.04 -14.66
CA LEU A 98 -0.79 -2.21 -15.31
C LEU A 98 0.38 -3.07 -15.82
N ILE A 99 0.88 -3.99 -15.01
CA ILE A 99 1.95 -4.92 -15.40
C ILE A 99 1.54 -5.79 -16.58
N GLU A 100 0.32 -6.34 -16.57
CA GLU A 100 -0.23 -7.15 -17.65
C GLU A 100 -0.32 -6.34 -18.95
N GLN A 101 -0.86 -5.12 -18.89
CA GLN A 101 -0.96 -4.23 -20.05
C GLN A 101 0.41 -3.92 -20.67
N PHE A 102 1.43 -3.64 -19.85
CA PHE A 102 2.78 -3.41 -20.37
C PHE A 102 3.39 -4.69 -20.93
N SER A 103 3.23 -5.83 -20.24
CA SER A 103 3.76 -7.12 -20.70
C SER A 103 3.21 -7.49 -22.07
N GLU A 104 1.90 -7.36 -22.30
CA GLU A 104 1.29 -7.57 -23.61
C GLU A 104 1.83 -6.63 -24.69
N MET A 105 2.10 -5.37 -24.34
CA MET A 105 2.66 -4.39 -25.27
C MET A 105 4.08 -4.74 -25.73
N PHE A 106 4.91 -5.29 -24.82
CA PHE A 106 6.27 -5.73 -25.14
C PHE A 106 6.28 -7.08 -25.87
N LEU A 107 5.44 -8.04 -25.46
CA LEU A 107 5.30 -9.34 -26.14
C LEU A 107 4.83 -9.19 -27.60
N ASN A 108 3.97 -8.22 -27.88
CA ASN A 108 3.53 -7.93 -29.25
C ASN A 108 4.55 -7.17 -30.10
N ARG A 109 5.60 -6.60 -29.49
CA ARG A 109 6.72 -5.95 -30.19
C ARG A 109 7.88 -6.90 -30.47
N ASP A 110 8.12 -7.86 -29.60
CA ASP A 110 9.25 -8.82 -29.69
C ASP A 110 8.90 -10.13 -30.42
N GLY A 111 7.77 -10.16 -31.13
CA GLY A 111 7.35 -11.24 -32.04
C GLY A 111 8.28 -11.49 -33.25
N GLN A 112 9.50 -10.96 -33.25
CA GLN A 112 10.64 -11.41 -34.03
C GLN A 112 11.95 -11.33 -33.23
N ALA A 113 12.12 -12.11 -32.16
CA ALA A 113 13.34 -12.90 -31.92
C ALA A 113 13.27 -13.67 -30.60
N ALA A 114 13.51 -14.97 -30.72
CA ALA A 114 13.80 -15.96 -29.69
C ALA A 114 14.40 -15.43 -28.36
N GLY A 115 13.79 -15.82 -27.23
CA GLY A 115 14.36 -15.63 -25.90
C GLY A 115 13.45 -16.05 -24.75
N HIS A 116 12.78 -17.20 -24.87
CA HIS A 116 11.56 -17.53 -24.13
C HIS A 116 11.75 -18.24 -22.77
N GLU A 117 12.92 -18.20 -22.13
CA GLU A 117 13.13 -18.90 -20.84
C GLU A 117 13.75 -18.09 -19.70
N ALA A 118 14.36 -16.92 -19.95
CA ALA A 118 15.12 -16.23 -18.88
C ALA A 118 14.26 -15.31 -17.99
N VAL A 119 13.20 -14.70 -18.51
CA VAL A 119 12.49 -13.61 -17.81
C VAL A 119 11.53 -14.13 -16.73
N TYR A 120 10.91 -15.30 -16.95
CA TYR A 120 10.01 -15.90 -15.95
C TYR A 120 10.76 -16.55 -14.76
N SER A 121 12.01 -16.98 -14.95
CA SER A 121 12.83 -17.53 -13.88
C SER A 121 13.32 -16.45 -12.90
N ASP A 122 13.69 -15.26 -13.37
CA ASP A 122 14.24 -14.21 -12.50
C ASP A 122 13.18 -13.59 -11.56
N ILE A 123 11.94 -13.46 -12.02
CA ILE A 123 10.86 -12.89 -11.19
C ILE A 123 10.50 -13.81 -10.01
N ARG A 124 10.52 -15.13 -10.19
CA ARG A 124 10.26 -16.09 -9.11
C ARG A 124 11.42 -16.23 -8.11
N VAL A 125 12.65 -16.04 -8.57
CA VAL A 125 13.84 -16.10 -7.70
C VAL A 125 13.90 -14.89 -6.77
N LEU A 126 13.50 -13.70 -7.22
CA LEU A 126 13.42 -12.50 -6.39
C LEU A 126 12.35 -12.57 -5.30
N GLN A 127 11.21 -13.21 -5.56
CA GLN A 127 10.19 -13.41 -4.52
C GLN A 127 10.57 -14.49 -3.50
N SER A 128 11.35 -15.50 -3.88
CA SER A 128 11.75 -16.57 -2.95
C SER A 128 12.92 -16.18 -2.03
N SER A 129 13.72 -15.18 -2.42
CA SER A 129 14.88 -14.72 -1.66
C SER A 129 14.57 -13.61 -0.64
N MET A 130 13.38 -12.99 -0.69
CA MET A 130 12.93 -12.02 0.31
C MET A 130 12.16 -12.63 1.49
N PHE A 131 11.73 -13.90 1.40
CA PHE A 131 10.97 -14.59 2.45
C PHE A 131 11.80 -15.54 3.33
N ASN A 132 13.13 -15.53 3.20
CA ASN A 132 14.01 -16.36 4.01
C ASN A 132 15.17 -15.53 4.57
N LYS A 133 14.88 -14.76 5.63
CA LYS A 133 15.84 -14.34 6.66
C LYS A 133 15.10 -14.06 7.96
#